data_AF-A0A162M5E0-F1
#
_entry.id   AF-A0A162M5E0-F1
#
_cell.length_a   1.000
_cell.length_b   1.000
_cell.length_c   1.000
_cell.angle_alpha   90.00
_cell.angle_beta   90.00
_cell.angle_gamma   90.00
#
_symmetry.space_group_name_H-M   'P 1'
#
loop_
_entity.id
_entity.type
_entity.pdbx_description
1 polymer ?
#
loop_
_entity_poly.entity_id
_entity_poly.type
_entity_poly.pdbx_seq_one_letter_code
_entity_poly.pdbx_strand_id
1 'polypeptide(L)'
;MSEFTADRAGLLTCQDPKVAATALMKLAGVPQKYFDRIRIDEFINQVKEFEDYDYDTLDKVAKYLSIMWQDHPWTVMRASELFKWVESGGYEEVINNYDEKTA
;
A
#
# COMPACT_ATOMS: atom_id res chain seq x y z
N MET A 1 2.78 9.56 7.57
CA MET A 1 3.95 8.78 8.03
C MET A 1 3.58 7.65 9.00
N SER A 2 2.62 7.83 9.92
CA SER A 2 2.12 6.74 10.78
C SER A 2 1.43 5.60 10.01
N GLU A 3 0.60 5.95 9.03
CA GLU A 3 -0.17 4.97 8.25
C GLU A 3 0.70 3.98 7.49
N PHE A 4 1.79 4.43 6.86
CA PHE A 4 2.70 3.52 6.13
C PHE A 4 3.37 2.52 7.08
N THR A 5 3.73 2.96 8.29
CA THR A 5 4.25 2.06 9.32
C THR A 5 3.20 1.06 9.76
N ALA A 6 1.95 1.51 9.95
CA ALA A 6 0.83 0.63 10.28
C ALA A 6 0.53 -0.40 9.17
N ASP A 7 0.61 0.02 7.90
CA ASP A 7 0.42 -0.86 6.73
C ASP A 7 1.49 -1.94 6.66
N ARG A 8 2.76 -1.58 6.89
CA ARG A 8 3.87 -2.55 6.98
C ARG A 8 3.67 -3.52 8.14
N ALA A 9 3.24 -3.05 9.31
CA ALA A 9 2.93 -3.91 10.45
C ALA A 9 1.77 -4.87 10.14
N GLY A 10 0.74 -4.39 9.43
CA GLY A 10 -0.36 -5.22 8.94
C GLY A 10 0.14 -6.31 7.98
N LEU A 11 1.00 -5.96 7.03
CA LEU A 11 1.62 -6.91 6.11
C LEU A 11 2.47 -7.96 6.86
N LEU A 12 3.31 -7.53 7.80
CA LEU A 12 4.11 -8.46 8.61
C LEU A 12 3.23 -9.43 9.43
N THR A 13 2.01 -9.02 9.81
CA THR A 13 1.07 -9.85 10.55
C THR A 13 0.39 -10.90 9.66
N CYS A 14 -0.06 -10.51 8.46
CA CYS A 14 -0.77 -11.41 7.55
C CYS A 14 0.14 -12.19 6.59
N GLN A 15 1.38 -11.73 6.41
CA GLN A 15 2.42 -12.31 5.55
C GLN A 15 2.01 -12.54 4.08
N ASP A 16 1.03 -11.77 3.60
CA ASP A 16 0.52 -11.84 2.23
C ASP A 16 0.25 -10.40 1.71
N PRO A 17 1.08 -9.91 0.76
CA PRO A 17 0.89 -8.59 0.16
C PRO A 17 -0.48 -8.39 -0.51
N LYS A 18 -1.07 -9.43 -1.11
CA LYS A 18 -2.41 -9.34 -1.72
C LYS A 18 -3.50 -9.18 -0.66
N VAL A 19 -3.36 -9.84 0.49
CA VAL A 19 -4.31 -9.69 1.60
C VAL A 19 -4.22 -8.29 2.20
N ALA A 20 -3.01 -7.79 2.45
CA ALA A 20 -2.79 -6.42 2.93
C ALA A 20 -3.36 -5.38 1.96
N ALA A 21 -3.11 -5.53 0.65
CA ALA A 21 -3.67 -4.68 -0.39
C ALA A 21 -5.21 -4.77 -0.46
N THR A 22 -5.79 -5.95 -0.26
CA THR A 22 -7.25 -6.15 -0.21
C THR A 22 -7.89 -5.38 0.94
N ALA A 23 -7.23 -5.33 2.10
CA ALA A 23 -7.70 -4.52 3.23
C ALA A 23 -7.72 -3.02 2.88
N LEU A 24 -6.65 -2.51 2.28
CA LEU A 24 -6.56 -1.12 1.82
C LEU A 24 -7.60 -0.79 0.74
N MET A 25 -7.84 -1.71 -0.19
CA MET A 25 -8.89 -1.58 -1.21
C MET A 25 -10.28 -1.49 -0.58
N LYS A 26 -10.59 -2.31 0.43
CA LYS A 26 -11.88 -2.24 1.14
C LYS A 26 -12.01 -0.93 1.93
N LEU A 27 -10.93 -0.47 2.58
CA LEU A 27 -10.87 0.82 3.28
C LEU A 27 -11.07 2.02 2.34
N ALA A 28 -10.81 1.87 1.04
CA ALA A 28 -11.10 2.87 0.03
C ALA A 28 -12.61 3.15 -0.16
N GLY A 29 -13.48 2.44 0.56
CA GLY A 29 -14.92 2.68 0.58
C GLY A 29 -15.72 1.78 -0.35
N VAL A 30 -15.17 0.61 -0.73
CA VAL A 30 -15.88 -0.37 -1.57
C VAL A 30 -17.16 -0.80 -0.84
N PRO A 31 -18.36 -0.66 -1.45
CA PRO A 31 -19.58 -1.13 -0.82
C PRO A 31 -19.55 -2.64 -0.58
N GLN A 32 -20.00 -3.09 0.60
CA GLN A 32 -19.96 -4.50 1.00
C GLN A 32 -20.60 -5.44 -0.05
N LYS A 33 -21.69 -5.01 -0.70
CA LYS A 33 -22.35 -5.77 -1.77
C LYS A 33 -21.48 -6.09 -3.00
N TYR A 34 -20.32 -5.44 -3.12
CA TYR A 34 -19.37 -5.62 -4.21
C TYR A 34 -18.07 -6.34 -3.79
N PHE A 35 -17.96 -6.80 -2.54
CA PHE A 35 -16.75 -7.48 -2.06
C PHE A 35 -16.41 -8.75 -2.87
N ASP A 36 -17.40 -9.48 -3.37
CA ASP A 36 -17.17 -10.68 -4.20
C ASP A 36 -16.93 -10.36 -5.68
N ARG A 37 -17.12 -9.10 -6.08
CA ARG A 37 -17.02 -8.65 -7.48
C ARG A 37 -15.78 -7.83 -7.76
N ILE A 38 -15.20 -7.22 -6.73
CA ILE A 38 -14.00 -6.40 -6.88
C ILE A 38 -12.78 -7.27 -7.18
N ARG A 39 -11.94 -6.79 -8.10
CA ARG A 39 -10.73 -7.49 -8.56
C ARG A 39 -9.51 -6.85 -7.93
N ILE A 40 -8.85 -7.58 -7.03
CA ILE A 40 -7.64 -7.08 -6.37
C ILE A 40 -6.50 -6.83 -7.35
N ASP A 41 -6.36 -7.65 -8.40
CA ASP A 41 -5.27 -7.49 -9.36
C ASP A 41 -5.40 -6.15 -10.13
N GLU A 42 -6.62 -5.70 -10.43
CA GLU A 42 -6.85 -4.37 -11.05
C GLU A 42 -6.49 -3.22 -10.11
N PHE A 43 -6.80 -3.36 -8.82
CA PHE A 43 -6.36 -2.39 -7.82
C PHE A 43 -4.84 -2.35 -7.70
N ILE A 44 -4.17 -3.51 -7.74
CA ILE A 44 -2.70 -3.57 -7.73
C ILE A 44 -2.11 -2.92 -8.98
N ASN A 45 -2.71 -3.10 -10.15
CA ASN A 45 -2.28 -2.41 -11.37
C ASN A 45 -2.38 -0.89 -11.20
N GLN A 46 -3.53 -0.39 -10.72
CA GLN A 46 -3.71 1.04 -10.42
C GLN A 46 -2.68 1.55 -9.42
N VAL A 47 -2.34 0.75 -8.41
CA VAL A 47 -1.35 1.09 -7.38
C VAL A 47 0.06 1.23 -7.96
N LYS A 48 0.44 0.37 -8.90
CA LYS A 48 1.73 0.46 -9.62
C LYS A 48 1.77 1.69 -10.53
N GLU A 49 0.70 1.89 -11.32
CA GLU A 49 0.57 3.07 -12.18
C GLU A 49 0.56 4.39 -11.40
N PHE A 50 0.09 4.38 -10.14
CA PHE A 50 0.08 5.57 -9.29
C PHE A 50 1.49 6.12 -9.00
N GLU A 51 2.54 5.29 -9.00
CA GLU A 51 3.93 5.78 -8.94
C GLU A 51 4.34 6.44 -10.27
N ASP A 52 3.88 5.90 -11.40
CA ASP A 52 4.22 6.41 -12.72
C ASP A 52 3.56 7.78 -13.01
N TYR A 53 2.46 8.13 -12.34
CA TYR A 53 1.83 9.46 -12.45
C TYR A 53 2.69 10.62 -11.91
N ASP A 54 3.84 10.37 -11.30
CA ASP A 54 4.73 11.39 -10.74
C ASP A 54 5.80 11.91 -11.74
N TYR A 55 5.56 11.86 -13.07
CA TYR A 55 6.52 12.32 -14.10
C TYR A 55 6.84 13.82 -14.05
N ASP A 56 5.84 14.68 -13.78
CA ASP A 56 6.03 16.13 -13.72
C ASP A 56 6.12 16.65 -12.27
N THR A 57 7.06 17.56 -12.02
CA THR A 57 7.28 18.18 -10.69
C THR A 57 6.02 18.86 -10.14
N LEU A 58 5.13 19.33 -11.02
CA LEU A 58 3.87 19.96 -10.65
C LEU A 58 2.86 18.95 -10.09
N ASP A 59 2.79 17.74 -10.64
CA ASP A 59 1.86 16.69 -10.20
C ASP A 59 2.22 16.21 -8.81
N LYS A 60 3.52 16.04 -8.54
CA LYS A 60 4.04 15.77 -7.19
C LYS A 60 3.61 16.84 -6.19
N VAL A 61 3.80 18.12 -6.52
CA VAL A 61 3.41 19.24 -5.63
C VAL A 61 1.90 19.26 -5.39
N ALA A 62 1.10 19.07 -6.45
CA ALA A 62 -0.36 19.01 -6.34
C ALA A 62 -0.82 17.85 -5.45
N LYS A 63 -0.25 16.66 -5.62
CA LYS A 63 -0.48 15.48 -4.77
C LYS A 63 -0.15 15.79 -3.31
N TYR A 64 1.01 16.37 -3.01
CA TYR A 64 1.37 16.77 -1.65
C TYR A 64 0.40 17.79 -1.05
N LEU A 65 0.02 18.83 -1.81
CA LEU A 65 -0.94 19.84 -1.35
C LEU A 65 -2.32 19.22 -1.06
N SER A 66 -2.75 18.25 -1.87
CA SER A 66 -4.06 17.60 -1.72
C SER A 66 -4.20 16.75 -0.45
N ILE A 67 -3.09 16.23 0.09
CA ILE A 67 -3.07 15.38 1.28
C ILE A 67 -2.51 16.06 2.54
N MET A 68 -2.03 17.31 2.42
CA MET A 68 -1.35 18.03 3.51
C MET A 68 -2.18 18.13 4.81
N TRP A 69 -3.50 18.22 4.68
CA TRP A 69 -4.44 18.37 5.80
C TRP A 69 -5.31 17.12 6.03
N GLN A 70 -4.94 15.99 5.44
CA GLN A 70 -5.64 14.73 5.62
C GLN A 70 -4.94 13.90 6.69
N ASP A 71 -5.68 13.45 7.70
CA ASP A 71 -5.16 12.55 8.74
C ASP A 71 -4.72 11.20 8.13
N HIS A 72 -5.48 10.72 7.14
CA HIS A 72 -5.18 9.51 6.38
C HIS A 72 -4.98 9.87 4.89
N PRO A 73 -3.78 9.65 4.32
CA PRO A 73 -3.57 9.83 2.88
C PRO A 73 -4.39 8.80 2.08
N TRP A 74 -4.53 9.04 0.78
CA TRP A 74 -5.29 8.17 -0.11
C TRP A 74 -4.83 6.71 -0.02
N THR A 75 -5.78 5.78 0.01
CA THR A 75 -5.51 4.35 0.14
C THR A 75 -4.66 3.79 -1.00
N VAL A 76 -4.80 4.35 -2.22
CA VAL A 76 -3.92 4.00 -3.36
C VAL A 76 -2.47 4.41 -3.10
N MET A 77 -2.22 5.57 -2.48
CA MET A 77 -0.87 6.01 -2.10
C MET A 77 -0.28 5.12 -1.01
N ARG A 78 -1.10 4.74 -0.03
CA ARG A 78 -0.70 3.79 1.03
C ARG A 78 -0.31 2.43 0.46
N ALA A 79 -1.13 1.90 -0.44
CA ALA A 79 -0.84 0.64 -1.11
C ALA A 79 0.41 0.75 -1.98
N SER A 80 0.61 1.87 -2.67
CA SER A 80 1.78 2.14 -3.50
C SER A 80 3.08 2.10 -2.67
N GLU A 81 3.14 2.81 -1.55
CA GLU A 81 4.30 2.77 -0.63
C GLU A 81 4.52 1.39 0.01
N LEU A 82 3.45 0.62 0.24
CA LEU A 82 3.55 -0.76 0.72
C LEU A 82 4.20 -1.67 -0.34
N PHE A 83 3.72 -1.63 -1.58
CA PHE A 83 4.29 -2.43 -2.67
C PHE A 83 5.71 -2.02 -3.02
N LYS A 84 6.02 -0.72 -2.97
CA LYS A 84 7.39 -0.22 -3.12
C LYS A 84 8.36 -0.88 -2.13
N TRP A 85 7.94 -1.04 -0.88
CA TRP A 85 8.75 -1.68 0.16
C TRP A 85 8.92 -3.19 -0.04
N VAL A 86 7.87 -3.87 -0.52
CA VAL A 86 7.93 -5.28 -0.90
C VAL A 86 8.87 -5.47 -2.10
N GLU A 87 8.69 -4.69 -3.16
CA GLU A 87 9.49 -4.79 -4.38
C GLU A 87 10.95 -4.37 -4.19
N SER A 88 11.23 -3.50 -3.20
CA SER A 88 12.61 -3.17 -2.82
C SER A 88 13.31 -4.27 -2.01
N GLY A 89 12.62 -5.38 -1.67
CA GLY A 89 13.15 -6.46 -0.85
C GLY A 89 13.15 -6.19 0.65
N GLY A 90 12.59 -5.05 1.09
CA GLY A 90 12.62 -4.65 2.50
C GLY A 90 11.69 -5.48 3.38
N TYR A 91 10.61 -6.00 2.81
CA TYR A 91 9.73 -6.96 3.48
C TYR A 91 10.45 -8.28 3.74
N GLU A 92 11.07 -8.83 2.71
CA GLU A 92 11.82 -10.09 2.73
C GLU A 92 13.00 -10.00 3.70
N GLU A 93 13.72 -8.88 3.72
CA GLU A 93 14.81 -8.64 4.66
C GLU A 93 14.34 -8.79 6.12
N VAL A 94 13.16 -8.24 6.48
CA VAL A 94 12.65 -8.33 7.85
C VAL A 94 12.22 -9.75 8.21
N ILE A 95 11.54 -10.44 7.30
CA ILE A 95 11.09 -11.83 7.52
C ILE A 95 12.30 -12.77 7.67
N ASN A 96 13.25 -12.71 6.75
CA ASN A 96 14.42 -13.60 6.77
C ASN A 96 15.30 -13.36 8.00
N ASN A 97 15.53 -12.10 8.39
CA ASN A 97 16.28 -11.77 9.61
C ASN A 97 15.61 -12.28 10.89
N TYR A 98 14.29 -12.47 10.90
CA TYR A 98 13.57 -13.05 12.04
C TYR A 98 13.74 -14.57 12.09
N ASP A 99 13.62 -15.23 10.94
CA ASP A 99 13.81 -16.68 10.81
C ASP A 99 15.25 -17.08 11.19
N GLU A 100 16.25 -16.32 10.73
CA GLU A 100 17.67 -16.54 11.10
C GLU A 100 17.95 -16.39 12.60
N LYS A 101 17.18 -15.56 13.32
CA LYS A 101 17.34 -15.37 14.77
C LYS A 101 16.60 -16.42 15.61
N THR A 102 15.69 -17.17 15.00
CA THR A 102 14.89 -18.19 15.68
C THR A 102 15.32 -19.62 15.34
N ALA A 103 16.19 -19.79 14.34
CA ALA A 103 16.94 -21.02 14.04
C ALA A 103 18.17 -21.20 14.96
#